data_AF-A0A7Y5W1R4-F1
#
_entry.id   AF-A0A7Y5W1R4-F1
#
_cell.length_a   1.000
_cell.length_b   1.000
_cell.length_c   1.000
_cell.angle_alpha   90.00
_cell.angle_beta   90.00
_cell.angle_gamma   90.00
#
_symmetry.space_group_name_H-M   'P 1'
#
loop_
_entity.id
_entity.type
_entity.pdbx_description
1 polymer ?
#
loop_
_entity_poly.entity_id
_entity_poly.type
_entity_poly.pdbx_seq_one_letter_code
_entity_poly.pdbx_strand_id
1 'polypeptide(L)'
;SPMVRVAAAADHGSGLGSLAPPSEARRITYANADLAIHLARPASGPWVRVEATSRWSAGRSGLTNSVISDAMGPLGVGQQLVAIEHLDLPAFNSRTTAAATA
;
A
#
# COMPACT_ATOMS: atom_id res chain seq x y z
N SER A 1 -11.28 3.86 16.13
CA SER A 1 -11.85 2.50 16.22
C SER A 1 -10.89 1.50 15.57
N PRO A 2 -11.02 0.17 15.78
CA PRO A 2 -10.20 -0.83 15.10
C PRO A 2 -10.24 -0.71 13.57
N MET A 3 -11.42 -0.47 13.00
CA MET A 3 -11.60 -0.29 11.56
C MET A 3 -10.89 0.97 11.02
N VAL A 4 -10.94 2.09 11.75
CA VAL A 4 -10.24 3.33 11.35
C VAL A 4 -8.72 3.12 11.33
N ARG A 5 -8.17 2.39 12.29
CA ARG A 5 -6.72 2.07 12.31
C ARG A 5 -6.32 1.21 11.12
N VAL A 6 -7.12 0.20 10.80
CA VAL A 6 -6.88 -0.65 9.63
C VAL A 6 -6.96 0.16 8.34
N ALA A 7 -7.98 1.02 8.20
CA ALA A 7 -8.12 1.89 7.04
C ALA A 7 -6.95 2.85 6.87
N ALA A 8 -6.53 3.51 7.96
CA ALA A 8 -5.37 4.40 7.97
C ALA A 8 -4.09 3.65 7.56
N ALA A 9 -3.83 2.49 8.16
CA ALA A 9 -2.65 1.69 7.82
C ALA A 9 -2.68 1.21 6.36
N ALA A 10 -3.84 0.76 5.87
CA ALA A 10 -4.00 0.24 4.51
C ALA A 10 -3.80 1.32 3.44
N ASP A 11 -4.18 2.57 3.71
CA ASP A 11 -4.00 3.69 2.76
C ASP A 11 -2.53 3.96 2.43
N HIS A 12 -1.62 3.65 3.36
CA HIS A 12 -0.18 3.78 3.14
C HIS A 12 0.43 2.69 2.24
N GLY A 13 -0.31 1.64 1.88
CA GLY A 13 0.24 0.47 1.17
C GLY A 13 1.04 0.82 -0.08
N SER A 14 0.49 1.66 -0.96
CA SER A 14 1.14 2.13 -2.19
C SER A 14 2.40 2.95 -1.93
N GLY A 15 2.42 3.74 -0.85
CA GLY A 15 3.56 4.60 -0.49
C GLY A 15 4.72 3.86 0.17
N LEU A 16 4.53 2.61 0.58
CA LEU A 16 5.62 1.75 1.05
C LEU A 16 6.49 1.25 -0.11
N GLY A 17 5.93 1.09 -1.30
CA GLY A 17 6.69 0.68 -2.49
C GLY A 17 7.52 1.84 -3.04
N SER A 18 8.84 1.69 -3.14
CA SER A 18 9.68 2.71 -3.80
C SER A 18 9.43 2.67 -5.31
N LEU A 19 8.78 3.70 -5.83
CA LEU A 19 8.53 3.91 -7.26
C LEU A 19 9.80 4.27 -8.07
N ALA A 20 10.84 4.74 -7.38
CA ALA A 20 12.13 5.08 -7.99
C ALA A 20 13.23 5.13 -6.92
N PRO A 21 14.51 5.28 -7.32
CA PRO A 21 15.57 5.63 -6.40
C PRO A 21 15.28 6.94 -5.63
N PRO A 22 15.81 7.12 -4.40
CA PRO A 22 15.59 8.32 -3.60
C PRO A 22 15.91 9.64 -4.32
N SER A 23 16.87 9.62 -5.25
CA SER A 23 17.24 10.77 -6.09
C SER A 23 16.13 11.26 -7.02
N GLU A 24 15.21 10.37 -7.40
CA GLU A 24 14.12 10.65 -8.33
C GLU A 24 12.74 10.65 -7.68
N ALA A 25 12.63 10.12 -6.45
CA ALA A 25 11.36 9.99 -5.73
C ALA A 25 10.58 11.32 -5.61
N ARG A 26 11.27 12.46 -5.46
CA ARG A 26 10.65 13.80 -5.41
C ARG A 26 10.02 14.27 -6.72
N ARG A 27 10.34 13.63 -7.84
CA ARG A 27 9.83 13.98 -9.18
C ARG A 27 8.61 13.16 -9.56
N ILE A 28 8.22 12.19 -8.73
CA ILE A 28 7.12 11.27 -9.00
C ILE A 28 5.94 11.67 -8.12
N THR A 29 4.88 12.12 -8.75
CA THR A 29 3.59 12.36 -8.09
C THR A 29 2.65 11.21 -8.43
N TYR A 30 2.02 10.66 -7.40
CA TYR A 30 1.02 9.61 -7.56
C TYR A 30 -0.06 9.73 -6.48
N ALA A 31 -1.23 9.19 -6.76
CA ALA A 31 -2.36 9.18 -5.84
C ALA A 31 -3.08 7.83 -5.89
N ASN A 32 -3.59 7.40 -4.73
CA ASN A 32 -4.54 6.29 -4.67
C ASN A 32 -5.82 6.73 -5.39
N ALA A 33 -6.14 6.08 -6.50
CA ALA A 33 -7.39 6.29 -7.22
C ALA A 33 -8.56 5.58 -6.53
N ASP A 34 -8.27 4.45 -5.88
CA ASP A 34 -9.19 3.74 -5.01
C ASP A 34 -8.46 3.08 -3.83
N LEU A 35 -9.26 2.52 -2.91
CA LEU A 35 -8.81 1.64 -1.84
C LEU A 35 -9.94 0.66 -1.50
N ALA A 36 -9.67 -0.63 -1.66
CA ALA A 36 -10.54 -1.72 -1.23
C ALA A 36 -9.90 -2.47 -0.07
N ILE A 37 -10.67 -2.73 0.98
CA ILE A 37 -10.22 -3.45 2.17
C ILE A 37 -11.20 -4.58 2.45
N HIS A 38 -10.69 -5.81 2.56
CA HIS A 38 -11.48 -6.99 2.86
C HIS A 38 -10.93 -7.65 4.13
N LEU A 39 -11.71 -7.62 5.21
CA LEU A 39 -11.31 -8.17 6.51
C LEU A 39 -12.16 -9.40 6.84
N ALA A 40 -11.50 -10.50 7.21
CA ALA A 40 -12.17 -11.69 7.71
C ALA A 40 -12.60 -11.56 9.18
N ARG A 41 -11.96 -10.62 9.91
CA ARG A 41 -12.25 -10.31 11.31
C ARG A 41 -11.80 -8.89 11.68
N PRO A 42 -12.31 -8.31 12.77
CA PRO A 42 -11.76 -7.08 13.33
C PRO A 42 -10.30 -7.24 13.77
N ALA A 43 -9.54 -6.14 13.71
CA ALA A 43 -8.19 -6.09 14.25
C ALA A 43 -8.19 -6.09 15.80
N SER A 44 -7.26 -6.83 16.38
CA SER A 44 -7.02 -6.94 17.81
C SER A 44 -5.83 -6.10 18.24
N GLY A 45 -5.95 -5.43 19.38
CA GLY A 45 -4.89 -4.60 19.93
C GLY A 45 -4.57 -3.34 19.09
N PRO A 46 -3.46 -2.67 19.41
CA PRO A 46 -3.14 -1.37 18.81
C PRO A 46 -2.36 -1.46 17.50
N TRP A 47 -1.75 -2.61 17.20
CA TRP A 47 -0.82 -2.78 16.08
C TRP A 47 -1.50 -3.26 14.81
N VAL A 48 -1.11 -2.68 13.67
CA VAL A 48 -1.47 -3.14 12.33
C VAL A 48 -0.21 -3.21 11.47
N ARG A 49 0.05 -4.38 10.89
CA ARG A 49 1.12 -4.60 9.93
C ARG A 49 0.53 -4.58 8.52
N VAL A 50 1.24 -3.93 7.61
CA VAL A 50 0.92 -3.89 6.17
C VAL A 50 2.14 -4.35 5.38
N GLU A 51 1.99 -5.48 4.71
CA GLU A 51 2.99 -5.95 3.75
C GLU A 51 2.45 -5.77 2.35
N ALA A 52 3.07 -4.86 1.60
CA ALA A 52 2.59 -4.40 0.30
C ALA A 52 3.51 -4.86 -0.83
N THR A 53 2.90 -5.29 -1.93
CA THR A 53 3.58 -5.52 -3.21
C THR A 53 2.88 -4.67 -4.27
N SER A 54 3.64 -3.81 -4.93
CA SER A 54 3.16 -2.92 -5.99
C SER A 54 3.71 -3.35 -7.34
N ARG A 55 2.86 -3.25 -8.36
CA ARG A 55 3.21 -3.44 -9.77
C ARG A 55 2.93 -2.14 -10.49
N TRP A 56 3.93 -1.65 -11.22
CA TRP A 56 3.86 -0.37 -11.90
C TRP A 56 3.84 -0.59 -13.41
N SER A 57 2.93 0.09 -14.10
CA SER A 57 2.74 0.01 -15.54
C SER A 57 3.27 1.27 -16.23
N ALA A 58 3.82 1.12 -17.43
CA ALA A 58 4.17 2.23 -18.31
C ALA A 58 2.95 3.10 -18.70
N GLY A 59 1.73 2.58 -18.51
CA GLY A 59 0.48 3.33 -18.70
C GLY A 59 0.12 4.31 -17.57
N ARG A 60 1.10 4.79 -16.78
CA ARG A 60 0.91 5.74 -15.66
C ARG A 60 -0.06 5.25 -14.58
N SER A 61 -0.03 3.95 -14.34
CA SER A 61 -0.86 3.31 -13.32
C SER A 61 -0.07 2.28 -12.51
N GLY A 62 -0.54 2.03 -11.30
CA GLY A 62 -0.01 1.02 -10.41
C GLY A 62 -1.11 0.20 -9.77
N LEU A 63 -0.78 -1.03 -9.40
CA LEU A 63 -1.63 -1.88 -8.59
C LEU A 63 -0.85 -2.31 -7.35
N THR A 64 -1.36 -1.97 -6.17
CA THR A 64 -0.78 -2.39 -4.90
C THR A 64 -1.68 -3.40 -4.22
N ASN A 65 -1.10 -4.53 -3.81
CA ASN A 65 -1.76 -5.57 -3.02
C ASN A 65 -1.07 -5.68 -1.67
N SER A 66 -1.87 -5.71 -0.61
CA SER A 66 -1.40 -5.70 0.76
C SER A 66 -1.97 -6.83 1.59
N VAL A 67 -1.14 -7.50 2.37
CA VAL A 67 -1.58 -8.37 3.48
C VAL A 67 -1.65 -7.53 4.75
N ILE A 68 -2.79 -7.58 5.43
CA ILE A 68 -3.05 -6.86 6.67
C ILE A 68 -3.04 -7.86 7.83
N SER A 69 -2.22 -7.59 8.84
CA SER A 69 -2.07 -8.46 10.01
C SER A 69 -2.10 -7.65 11.31
N ASP A 70 -2.46 -8.30 12.41
CA ASP A 70 -2.25 -7.79 13.78
C ASP A 70 -1.38 -8.79 14.55
N ALA A 71 -1.30 -8.64 15.88
CA ALA A 71 -0.51 -9.54 16.72
C ALA A 71 -0.99 -11.01 16.69
N MET A 72 -2.23 -11.27 16.27
CA MET A 72 -2.79 -12.60 16.12
C MET A 72 -2.59 -13.18 14.70
N GLY A 73 -1.90 -12.46 13.82
CA GLY A 73 -1.62 -12.88 12.44
C GLY A 73 -2.47 -12.17 11.39
N PRO A 74 -2.53 -12.69 10.16
CA PRO A 74 -3.30 -12.10 9.07
C PRO A 74 -4.78 -11.97 9.42
N LEU A 75 -5.39 -10.85 9.03
CA LEU A 75 -6.80 -10.56 9.26
C LEU A 75 -7.54 -10.10 8.01
N GLY A 76 -6.82 -9.73 6.96
CA GLY A 76 -7.42 -9.30 5.71
C GLY A 76 -6.42 -8.88 4.65
N VAL A 77 -6.94 -8.26 3.60
CA VAL A 77 -6.18 -7.73 2.48
C VAL A 77 -6.61 -6.31 2.13
N GLY A 78 -5.69 -5.56 1.55
CA GLY A 78 -5.93 -4.25 0.94
C GLY A 78 -5.54 -4.27 -0.54
N GLN A 79 -6.30 -3.58 -1.39
CA GLN A 79 -5.97 -3.35 -2.79
C GLN A 79 -6.13 -1.88 -3.15
N GLN A 80 -5.19 -1.35 -3.93
CA GLN A 80 -5.18 0.05 -4.37
C GLN A 80 -4.80 0.13 -5.85
N LEU A 81 -5.65 0.78 -6.65
CA LEU A 81 -5.28 1.36 -7.92
C LEU A 81 -4.58 2.69 -7.66
N VAL A 82 -3.45 2.91 -8.33
CA VAL A 82 -2.64 4.12 -8.18
C VAL A 82 -2.55 4.82 -9.53
N ALA A 83 -2.86 6.11 -9.56
CA ALA A 83 -2.65 6.97 -10.73
C ALA A 83 -1.34 7.74 -10.58
N ILE A 84 -0.58 7.90 -11.67
CA ILE A 84 0.76 8.50 -11.64
C ILE A 84 0.80 9.71 -12.58
N GLU A 85 1.10 10.88 -12.03
CA GLU A 85 0.98 12.14 -12.75
C GLU A 85 2.10 12.32 -13.78
N HIS A 86 3.32 11.81 -13.59
CA HIS A 86 4.42 11.84 -14.58
C HIS A 86 5.48 10.77 -14.26
N LEU A 87 5.59 9.73 -15.07
CA LEU A 87 6.61 8.69 -14.92
C LEU A 87 6.93 8.00 -16.25
N ASP A 88 8.13 8.25 -16.79
CA ASP A 88 8.68 7.53 -17.93
C ASP A 88 9.60 6.40 -17.44
N LEU A 89 9.02 5.41 -16.76
CA LEU A 89 9.73 4.20 -16.35
C LEU A 89 9.16 2.97 -17.07
N PRO A 90 10.00 1.98 -17.42
CA PRO A 90 9.52 0.68 -17.88
C PRO A 90 8.71 0.00 -16.76
N ALA A 91 7.82 -0.93 -17.10
CA ALA A 91 7.04 -1.66 -16.11
C ALA A 91 7.94 -2.47 -15.17
N PHE A 92 7.68 -2.44 -13.86
CA PHE A 92 8.44 -3.16 -12.85
C PHE A 92 7.61 -3.49 -11.59
N ASN A 93 8.14 -4.37 -10.73
CA ASN A 93 7.52 -4.73 -9.45
C ASN A 93 8.38 -4.23 -8.28
N SER A 94 7.74 -3.74 -7.22
CA SER A 94 8.38 -3.42 -5.94
C SER A 94 7.68 -4.14 -4.80
N ARG A 95 8.43 -4.65 -3.82
CA ARG A 95 7.88 -5.23 -2.59
C ARG A 95 8.47 -4.52 -1.37
N THR A 96 7.61 -4.10 -0.45
CA THR A 96 8.01 -3.49 0.81
C THR A 96 7.13 -3.97 1.95
N THR A 97 7.75 -4.20 3.10
CA THR A 97 7.06 -4.52 4.35
C THR A 97 7.21 -3.36 5.30
N ALA A 98 6.11 -2.87 5.87
CA ALA A 98 6.17 -1.97 7.02
C ALA A 98 5.18 -2.38 8.10
N ALA A 99 5.53 -2.10 9.35
CA ALA A 99 4.61 -2.18 10.46
C ALA A 99 4.36 -0.75 10.94
N ALA A 100 3.10 -0.39 11.14
CA ALA A 100 2.71 0.93 11.63
C ALA A 100 1.96 0.80 12.96
N THR A 101 2.23 1.72 13.87
CA THR A 101 1.26 2.09 14.92
C THR A 101 0.21 3.00 14.29
N ALA A 102 -1.06 2.77 14.58
CA ALA A 102 -2.14 3.69 14.23
C ALA A 102 -2.77 4.31 15.48
#